data_AF-A0AAU5UX42-F1
#
_entry.id   AF-A0AAU5UX42-F1
#
_cell.length_a   1.000
_cell.length_b   1.000
_cell.length_c   1.000
_cell.angle_alpha   90.00
_cell.angle_beta   90.00
_cell.angle_gamma   90.00
#
_symmetry.space_group_name_H-M   'P 1'
#
loop_
_entity.id
_entity.type
_entity.pdbx_description
1 polymer ?
#
loop_
_entity_poly.entity_id
_entity_poly.type
_entity_poly.pdbx_seq_one_letter_code
_entity_poly.pdbx_strand_id
1 'polypeptide(L)'
;MDEYDWAIQEAKGWLDVTVAWDGDRQVVEVYDPVRLAQSVTSETARFGHFKARRLLVVPSVTRENIESAISAIADEGFFGHG
;
A
#
# COMPACT_ATOMS: atom_id res chain seq x y z
N MET A 1 0.39 15.75 -6.72
CA MET A 1 0.25 14.60 -7.63
C MET A 1 -1.01 14.86 -8.40
N ASP A 2 -0.90 14.90 -9.72
CA ASP A 2 -1.97 15.35 -10.59
C ASP A 2 -2.87 14.15 -10.94
N GLU A 3 -4.09 14.40 -11.43
CA GLU A 3 -5.07 13.34 -11.73
C GLU A 3 -4.53 12.28 -12.71
N TYR A 4 -3.67 12.70 -13.65
CA TYR A 4 -3.02 11.83 -14.63
C TYR A 4 -1.97 10.89 -14.01
N ASP A 5 -1.23 11.37 -13.00
CA ASP A 5 -0.31 10.52 -12.23
C ASP A 5 -1.08 9.44 -11.48
N TRP A 6 -2.31 9.74 -11.05
CA TRP A 6 -3.14 8.81 -10.31
C TRP A 6 -3.67 7.65 -11.16
N ALA A 7 -4.18 7.96 -12.35
CA ALA A 7 -4.63 6.95 -13.29
C ALA A 7 -3.51 5.94 -13.65
N ILE A 8 -2.24 6.39 -13.71
CA ILE A 8 -1.09 5.54 -14.00
C ILE A 8 -0.77 4.60 -12.83
N GLN A 9 -0.93 5.05 -11.59
CA GLN A 9 -0.66 4.23 -10.41
C GLN A 9 -1.81 3.24 -10.14
N GLU A 10 -3.05 3.67 -10.36
CA GLU A 10 -4.25 2.82 -10.31
C GLU A 10 -4.12 1.61 -11.24
N ALA A 11 -3.62 1.83 -12.46
CA ALA A 11 -3.43 0.76 -13.45
C ALA A 11 -2.30 -0.23 -13.11
N LYS A 12 -1.32 0.17 -12.28
CA LYS A 12 -0.21 -0.70 -11.86
C LYS A 12 -0.61 -1.70 -10.79
N GLY A 13 -1.62 -1.37 -9.99
CA GLY A 13 -2.07 -2.23 -8.89
C GLY A 13 -1.19 -2.22 -7.64
N TRP A 14 -0.19 -1.33 -7.59
CA TRP A 14 0.64 -1.12 -6.43
C TRP A 14 1.17 0.32 -6.38
N LEU A 15 1.36 0.84 -5.17
CA LEU A 15 1.82 2.20 -4.94
C LEU A 15 2.42 2.39 -3.54
N ASP A 16 3.52 3.12 -3.45
CA ASP A 16 4.02 3.69 -2.20
C ASP A 16 3.25 4.96 -1.81
N VAL A 17 2.58 4.93 -0.66
CA VAL A 17 1.86 6.08 -0.10
C VAL A 17 2.59 6.58 1.13
N THR A 18 2.83 7.89 1.18
CA THR A 18 3.34 8.55 2.39
C THR A 18 2.16 8.99 3.25
N VAL A 19 2.03 8.38 4.42
CA VAL A 19 1.00 8.70 5.41
C VAL A 19 1.64 9.55 6.51
N ALA A 20 1.04 10.70 6.81
CA ALA A 20 1.40 11.47 7.99
C ALA A 20 0.65 10.89 9.19
N TRP A 21 1.37 10.40 10.19
CA TRP A 21 0.83 9.79 11.39
C TRP A 21 1.60 10.27 12.63
N ASP A 22 0.90 10.80 13.63
CA ASP A 22 1.47 11.26 14.91
C ASP A 22 2.69 12.19 14.77
N GLY A 23 2.67 13.07 13.77
CA GLY A 23 3.78 13.99 13.47
C GLY A 23 4.92 13.38 12.64
N ASP A 24 4.93 12.07 12.43
CA ASP A 24 5.88 11.37 11.57
C ASP A 24 5.31 11.08 10.17
N ARG A 25 6.21 10.88 9.20
CA ARG A 25 5.85 10.41 7.85
C ARG A 25 6.26 8.97 7.69
N GLN A 26 5.28 8.11 7.44
CA GLN A 26 5.47 6.68 7.25
C GLN A 26 5.18 6.31 5.80
N VAL A 27 6.03 5.49 5.20
CA VAL A 27 5.79 4.92 3.87
C VAL A 27 5.06 3.59 4.04
N VAL A 28 3.92 3.48 3.36
CA VAL A 28 3.04 2.31 3.35
C VAL A 28 2.99 1.79 1.92
N GLU A 29 3.34 0.52 1.74
CA GLU A 29 3.23 -0.14 0.44
C GLU A 29 1.79 -0.63 0.25
N VAL A 30 1.06 -0.01 -0.69
CA VAL A 30 -0.32 -0.37 -1.02
C VAL A 30 -0.35 -1.29 -2.23
N TYR A 31 -1.09 -2.39 -2.13
CA TYR A 31 -1.32 -3.32 -3.23
C TYR A 31 -2.82 -3.63 -3.41
N ASP A 32 -3.22 -3.95 -4.63
CA ASP A 32 -4.40 -4.79 -4.85
C ASP A 32 -4.05 -6.28 -4.71
N PRO A 33 -5.02 -7.17 -4.44
CA PRO A 33 -4.75 -8.57 -4.18
C PRO A 33 -4.11 -9.31 -5.35
N VAL A 34 -4.47 -8.94 -6.60
CA VAL A 34 -3.95 -9.57 -7.81
C VAL A 34 -2.48 -9.22 -7.96
N ARG A 35 -2.14 -7.93 -7.81
CA ARG A 35 -0.76 -7.47 -7.92
C ARG A 35 0.13 -8.01 -6.81
N LEU A 36 -0.38 -8.06 -5.57
CA LEU A 36 0.37 -8.65 -4.45
C LEU A 36 0.70 -10.12 -4.69
N ALA A 37 -0.28 -10.91 -5.15
CA ALA A 37 -0.05 -12.33 -5.44
C ALA A 37 1.01 -12.55 -6.53
N GLN A 38 1.01 -11.69 -7.57
CA GLN A 38 2.04 -11.71 -8.61
C GLN A 38 3.43 -11.37 -8.04
N SER A 39 3.53 -10.32 -7.23
CA SER A 39 4.80 -9.91 -6.59
C SER A 39 5.33 -11.01 -5.67
N VAL A 40 4.49 -11.55 -4.79
CA VAL A 40 4.85 -12.65 -3.89
C VAL A 40 5.37 -13.86 -4.67
N THR A 41 4.66 -14.28 -5.72
CA THR A 41 5.06 -15.43 -6.55
C THR A 41 6.41 -15.17 -7.24
N SER A 42 6.57 -14.00 -7.85
CA SER A 42 7.79 -13.63 -8.58
C SER A 42 9.00 -13.53 -7.66
N GLU A 43 8.85 -12.84 -6.53
CA GLU A 43 9.96 -12.60 -5.61
C GLU A 43 10.34 -13.85 -4.82
N THR A 44 9.38 -14.66 -4.40
CA THR A 44 9.70 -15.95 -3.74
C THR A 44 10.37 -16.92 -4.72
N ALA A 45 9.96 -16.96 -5.99
CA ALA A 45 10.64 -17.77 -7.00
C ALA A 45 12.08 -17.30 -7.27
N ARG A 46 12.34 -15.99 -7.19
CA ARG A 46 13.65 -15.40 -7.50
C ARG A 46 14.60 -15.34 -6.31
N PHE A 47 14.09 -15.01 -5.14
CA PHE A 47 14.86 -14.66 -3.94
C PHE A 47 14.56 -15.57 -2.74
N GLY A 48 13.58 -16.47 -2.84
CA GLY A 48 13.14 -17.35 -1.76
C GLY A 48 12.29 -16.67 -0.68
N HIS A 49 12.03 -15.37 -0.80
CA HIS A 49 11.21 -14.61 0.14
C HIS A 49 10.57 -13.38 -0.54
N PHE A 50 9.47 -12.89 0.04
CA PHE A 50 8.84 -11.62 -0.30
C PHE A 50 8.97 -10.68 0.91
N LYS A 51 9.23 -9.40 0.67
CA LYS A 51 9.34 -8.39 1.72
C LYS A 51 8.56 -7.14 1.31
N ALA A 52 7.69 -6.68 2.19
CA ALA A 52 7.02 -5.40 2.09
C ALA A 52 7.16 -4.62 3.40
N ARG A 53 7.24 -3.30 3.31
CA ARG A 53 7.22 -2.35 4.41
C ARG A 53 5.80 -1.85 4.62
N ARG A 54 5.23 -2.13 5.80
CA ARG A 54 3.90 -1.64 6.21
C ARG A 54 2.88 -1.86 5.09
N LEU A 55 2.66 -3.14 4.76
CA LEU A 55 1.80 -3.57 3.67
C LEU A 55 0.33 -3.23 3.97
N LEU A 56 -0.31 -2.54 3.04
CA LEU A 56 -1.75 -2.32 3.02
C LEU A 56 -2.34 -2.95 1.76
N VAL A 57 -3.37 -3.78 1.92
CA VAL A 57 -4.07 -4.39 0.78
C VAL A 57 -5.46 -3.79 0.68
N VAL A 58 -5.77 -3.23 -0.48
CA VAL A 58 -7.07 -2.63 -0.80
C VAL A 58 -7.70 -3.31 -2.01
N PRO A 59 -9.03 -3.29 -2.19
CA PRO A 59 -9.67 -3.97 -3.33
C PRO A 59 -9.11 -3.54 -4.70
N SER A 60 -8.83 -2.24 -4.85
CA SER A 60 -8.14 -1.62 -5.98
C SER A 60 -7.33 -0.42 -5.47
N VAL A 61 -6.17 -0.14 -6.07
CA VAL A 61 -5.27 0.96 -5.66
C VAL A 61 -5.78 2.32 -6.15
N THR A 62 -6.99 2.69 -5.75
CA THR A 62 -7.61 3.99 -6.04
C THR A 62 -7.48 4.94 -4.85
N ARG A 63 -7.64 6.24 -5.11
CA ARG A 63 -7.61 7.25 -4.03
C ARG A 63 -8.55 6.91 -2.88
N GLU A 64 -9.80 6.63 -3.23
CA GLU A 64 -10.90 6.46 -2.29
C GLU A 64 -10.67 5.24 -1.41
N ASN A 65 -10.23 4.13 -2.01
CA ASN A 65 -9.93 2.91 -1.27
C ASN A 65 -8.75 3.09 -0.32
N ILE A 66 -7.71 3.81 -0.76
CA ILE A 66 -6.53 4.11 0.07
C ILE A 66 -6.91 5.00 1.24
N GLU A 67 -7.61 6.11 0.99
CA GLU A 67 -8.02 7.06 2.03
C GLU A 67 -8.99 6.41 3.03
N SER A 68 -9.93 5.61 2.55
CA SER A 68 -10.87 4.87 3.39
C SER A 68 -10.16 3.85 4.27
N ALA A 69 -9.24 3.06 3.68
CA ALA A 69 -8.48 2.06 4.43
C ALA A 69 -7.55 2.71 5.46
N ILE A 70 -6.82 3.77 5.10
CA ILE A 70 -5.98 4.50 6.06
C ILE A 70 -6.82 5.06 7.20
N SER A 71 -8.00 5.62 6.91
CA SER A 71 -8.90 6.16 7.93
C SER A 71 -9.45 5.09 8.87
N ALA A 72 -9.77 3.90 8.37
CA ALA A 72 -10.22 2.79 9.21
C ALA A 72 -9.09 2.29 10.14
N ILE A 73 -7.89 2.17 9.58
CA ILE A 73 -6.72 1.61 10.24
C ILE A 73 -6.09 2.61 11.24
N ALA A 74 -6.32 3.91 11.00
CA ALA A 74 -6.01 4.99 11.91
C ALA A 74 -6.64 4.79 13.30
N ASP A 75 -7.93 4.44 13.32
CA ASP A 75 -8.67 4.16 14.55
C ASP A 75 -8.18 2.89 15.27
N GLU A 76 -7.49 1.99 14.57
CA GLU A 76 -7.06 0.68 15.07
C GLU A 76 -5.61 0.63 15.59
N GLY A 77 -4.84 1.73 15.50
CA GLY A 77 -3.50 1.80 16.08
C GLY A 77 -2.41 1.07 15.29
N PHE A 78 -2.59 0.85 13.99
CA PHE A 78 -1.63 0.19 13.08
C PHE A 78 -0.23 0.81 13.03
N PHE A 79 -0.12 2.09 13.36
CA PHE A 79 1.14 2.81 13.45
C PHE A 79 1.72 2.85 14.88
N GLY A 80 1.09 2.17 15.85
CA GLY A 80 1.44 2.20 17.26
C GLY A 80 2.86 1.71 17.56
N HIS A 81 3.52 2.42 18.48
CA HIS A 81 4.88 2.14 18.98
C HIS A 81 5.03 0.70 19.49
N GLY A 82 6.04 0.00 18.97
CA GLY A 82 6.71 -1.08 19.68
C GLY A 82 7.85 -0.52 20.54
#